data_AF-A0A101JEQ6-F1
#
_entry.id   AF-A0A101JEQ6-F1
#
_cell.length_a   1.000
_cell.length_b   1.000
_cell.length_c   1.000
_cell.angle_alpha   90.00
_cell.angle_beta   90.00
_cell.angle_gamma   90.00
#
_symmetry.space_group_name_H-M   'P 1'
#
loop_
_entity.id
_entity.type
_entity.pdbx_description
1 polymer ?
#
loop_
_entity_poly.entity_id
_entity_poly.type
_entity_poly.pdbx_seq_one_letter_code
_entity_poly.pdbx_strand_id
1 'polypeptide(L)'
;MSILDEYEGYEPIGPQEDLIRLLAEYNLREEDLQGAIRTRTLPSGVANADETQYLVHRSILRPHGAFSCAGDNEALDFCETVADEMVHAFGISRAEAVARVNRQWSEPEASLGEVPRVWIVGSDLVYHDEPADWATGIYYGFEDRWWDADGDRQPLPAP
;
A
#
# COMPACT_ATOMS: atom_id res chain seq x y z
N MET A 1 16.59 -10.07 -20.87
CA MET A 1 16.13 -10.12 -19.48
C MET A 1 16.29 -8.72 -18.94
N SER A 2 15.17 -8.01 -18.80
CA SER A 2 15.18 -6.66 -18.24
C SER A 2 15.48 -6.77 -16.73
N ILE A 3 16.09 -5.75 -16.12
CA ILE A 3 16.23 -5.66 -14.65
C ILE A 3 14.83 -5.74 -13.97
N LEU A 4 13.76 -5.41 -14.70
CA LEU A 4 12.37 -5.53 -14.25
C LEU A 4 11.87 -6.98 -14.18
N ASP A 5 12.39 -7.90 -15.01
CA ASP A 5 11.98 -9.33 -14.97
C ASP A 5 12.49 -10.03 -13.71
N GLU A 6 13.58 -9.52 -13.11
CA GLU A 6 14.24 -10.19 -11.98
C GLU A 6 13.42 -10.09 -10.69
N TYR A 7 12.63 -9.04 -10.52
CA TYR A 7 11.86 -8.77 -9.31
C TYR A 7 10.35 -8.96 -9.49
N GLU A 8 9.92 -9.57 -10.59
CA GLU A 8 8.51 -9.86 -10.82
C GLU A 8 7.95 -10.74 -9.67
N GLY A 9 6.83 -10.30 -9.09
CA GLY A 9 6.19 -10.98 -7.96
C GLY A 9 6.81 -10.69 -6.59
N TYR A 10 7.79 -9.80 -6.50
CA TYR A 10 8.33 -9.32 -5.23
C TYR A 10 7.85 -7.91 -4.90
N GLU A 11 7.51 -7.70 -3.64
CA GLU A 11 7.13 -6.40 -3.09
C GLU A 11 8.28 -5.82 -2.27
N PRO A 12 8.67 -4.56 -2.49
CA PRO A 12 9.61 -3.89 -1.60
C PRO A 12 8.96 -3.65 -0.24
N ILE A 13 9.66 -4.00 0.83
CA ILE A 13 9.18 -3.81 2.21
C ILE A 13 10.01 -2.80 3.00
N GLY A 14 11.05 -2.21 2.37
CA GLY A 14 11.91 -1.22 3.02
C GLY A 14 13.20 -1.81 3.60
N PRO A 15 13.80 -1.16 4.61
CA PRO A 15 15.05 -1.60 5.26
C PRO A 15 14.93 -2.94 6.03
N GLN A 16 16.05 -3.39 6.59
CA GLN A 16 16.12 -4.67 7.33
C GLN A 16 15.16 -4.72 8.53
N GLU A 17 14.90 -3.58 9.16
CA GLU A 17 14.03 -3.50 10.34
C GLU A 17 12.59 -3.92 10.01
N ASP A 18 12.09 -3.51 8.84
CA ASP A 18 10.76 -3.90 8.36
C ASP A 18 10.68 -5.39 8.00
N LEU A 19 11.76 -5.95 7.43
CA LEU A 19 11.84 -7.41 7.23
C LEU A 19 11.74 -8.15 8.56
N ILE A 20 12.51 -7.74 9.56
CA ILE A 20 12.51 -8.39 10.87
C ILE A 20 11.13 -8.32 11.51
N ARG A 21 10.46 -7.16 11.41
CA ARG A 21 9.10 -6.96 11.91
C ARG A 21 8.10 -7.89 11.21
N LEU A 22 8.12 -7.93 9.87
CA LEU A 22 7.24 -8.80 9.08
C LEU A 22 7.45 -10.29 9.41
N LEU A 23 8.71 -10.73 9.49
CA LEU A 23 9.02 -12.13 9.82
C LEU A 23 8.55 -12.49 11.23
N ALA A 24 8.75 -11.60 12.21
CA ALA A 24 8.28 -11.80 13.57
C ALA A 24 6.75 -11.89 13.62
N GLU A 25 6.06 -11.01 12.90
CA GLU A 25 4.60 -11.00 12.80
C GLU A 25 4.05 -12.32 12.26
N TYR A 26 4.66 -12.83 11.21
CA TYR A 26 4.22 -14.07 10.56
C TYR A 26 4.77 -15.34 11.23
N ASN A 27 5.57 -15.18 12.29
CA ASN A 27 6.30 -16.27 12.93
C ASN A 27 7.11 -17.10 11.91
N LEU A 28 7.77 -16.39 10.99
CA LEU A 28 8.63 -16.94 9.96
C LEU A 28 10.09 -16.78 10.32
N ARG A 29 10.93 -17.67 9.80
CA ARG A 29 12.38 -17.57 9.90
C ARG A 29 12.94 -17.41 8.50
N GLU A 30 13.94 -16.56 8.34
CA GLU A 30 14.57 -16.29 7.05
C GLU A 30 15.10 -17.58 6.39
N GLU A 31 15.63 -18.51 7.20
CA GLU A 31 16.11 -19.82 6.74
C GLU A 31 15.05 -20.70 6.07
N ASP A 32 13.78 -20.50 6.41
CA ASP A 32 12.64 -21.23 5.84
C ASP A 32 12.13 -20.59 4.54
N LEU A 33 12.63 -19.40 4.17
CA LEU A 33 12.15 -18.56 3.08
C LEU A 33 13.10 -18.55 1.87
N GLN A 34 13.69 -19.72 1.56
CA GLN A 34 14.62 -19.86 0.44
C GLN A 34 14.02 -19.36 -0.87
N GLY A 35 14.61 -18.31 -1.43
CA GLY A 35 14.16 -17.68 -2.66
C GLY A 35 12.94 -16.77 -2.51
N ALA A 36 12.35 -16.62 -1.33
CA ALA A 36 11.22 -15.71 -1.09
C ALA A 36 11.65 -14.32 -0.58
N ILE A 37 12.93 -14.14 -0.22
CA ILE A 37 13.52 -12.86 0.17
C ILE A 37 14.62 -12.50 -0.82
N ARG A 38 14.66 -11.23 -1.21
CA ARG A 38 15.72 -10.64 -2.05
C ARG A 38 16.13 -9.28 -1.50
N THR A 39 17.28 -8.81 -1.96
CA THR A 39 17.78 -7.46 -1.66
C THR A 39 18.01 -6.69 -2.96
N ARG A 40 17.67 -5.42 -2.97
CA ARG A 40 17.98 -4.47 -4.04
C ARG A 40 18.73 -3.30 -3.46
N THR A 41 19.86 -2.95 -4.07
CA THR A 41 20.54 -1.68 -3.81
C THR A 41 19.99 -0.63 -4.77
N LEU A 42 19.58 0.50 -4.24
CA LEU A 42 19.06 1.60 -5.05
C LEU A 42 20.23 2.31 -5.76
N PRO A 43 20.03 2.82 -6.99
CA PRO A 43 21.07 3.55 -7.69
C PRO A 43 21.39 4.87 -6.97
N SER A 44 22.68 5.23 -6.96
CA SER A 44 23.19 6.50 -6.43
C SER A 44 22.43 7.70 -7.00
N GLY A 45 21.90 8.56 -6.12
CA GLY A 45 21.12 9.75 -6.49
C GLY A 45 19.61 9.63 -6.22
N VAL A 46 19.12 8.46 -5.82
CA VAL A 46 17.78 8.29 -5.23
C VAL A 46 17.85 8.55 -3.72
N ALA A 47 16.77 9.05 -3.11
CA ALA A 47 16.68 9.08 -1.65
C ALA A 47 16.98 7.67 -1.09
N ASN A 48 17.78 7.59 -0.02
CA ASN A 48 18.20 6.32 0.57
C ASN A 48 18.98 5.39 -0.38
N ALA A 49 19.70 5.94 -1.38
CA ALA A 49 20.46 5.15 -2.35
C ALA A 49 21.50 4.20 -1.74
N ASP A 50 22.03 4.53 -0.56
CA ASP A 50 23.02 3.71 0.14
C ASP A 50 22.37 2.61 1.00
N GLU A 51 21.04 2.59 1.10
CA GLU A 51 20.29 1.64 1.92
C GLU A 51 19.91 0.40 1.10
N THR A 52 20.13 -0.77 1.70
CA THR A 52 19.70 -2.04 1.12
C THR A 52 18.21 -2.18 1.34
N GLN A 53 17.44 -2.22 0.26
CA GLN A 53 16.01 -2.48 0.33
C GLN A 53 15.77 -3.98 0.26
N TYR A 54 14.98 -4.50 1.19
CA TYR A 54 14.52 -5.88 1.19
C TYR A 54 13.23 -5.99 0.38
N LEU A 55 13.11 -7.10 -0.33
CA LEU A 55 11.94 -7.46 -1.09
C LEU A 55 11.48 -8.84 -0.70
N VAL A 56 10.17 -9.02 -0.61
CA VAL A 56 9.55 -10.30 -0.29
C VAL A 56 8.64 -10.75 -1.41
N HIS A 57 8.64 -12.05 -1.71
CA HIS A 57 7.75 -12.60 -2.71
C HIS A 57 6.31 -12.54 -2.21
N ARG A 58 5.37 -12.07 -3.04
CA ARG A 58 3.95 -11.88 -2.70
C ARG A 58 3.25 -13.13 -2.15
N SER A 59 3.79 -14.33 -2.35
CA SER A 59 3.24 -15.57 -1.79
C SER A 59 3.34 -15.67 -0.27
N ILE A 60 4.22 -14.89 0.37
CA ILE A 60 4.33 -14.89 1.83
C ILE A 60 3.34 -13.92 2.47
N LEU A 61 2.96 -12.87 1.75
CA LEU A 61 2.03 -11.83 2.20
C LEU A 61 0.60 -12.35 2.30
N ARG A 62 -0.12 -11.84 3.29
CA ARG A 62 -1.51 -12.21 3.58
C ARG A 62 -2.32 -10.95 3.84
N PRO A 63 -3.58 -10.88 3.38
CA PRO A 63 -4.48 -9.80 3.76
C PRO A 63 -4.68 -9.74 5.28
N HIS A 64 -4.76 -8.53 5.82
CA HIS A 64 -5.07 -8.28 7.21
C HIS A 64 -6.42 -7.59 7.37
N GLY A 65 -7.19 -8.04 8.37
CA GLY A 65 -8.52 -7.49 8.65
C GLY A 65 -9.45 -7.53 7.43
N ALA A 66 -10.06 -6.39 7.14
CA ALA A 66 -10.94 -6.21 5.99
C ALA A 66 -10.21 -5.71 4.72
N PHE A 67 -8.89 -5.58 4.75
CA PHE A 67 -8.11 -4.89 3.72
C PHE A 67 -7.22 -5.88 2.94
N SER A 68 -7.48 -5.98 1.65
CA SER A 68 -6.77 -6.92 0.76
C SER A 68 -5.33 -6.49 0.44
N CYS A 69 -5.02 -5.20 0.58
CA CYS A 69 -3.70 -4.60 0.38
C CYS A 69 -2.83 -4.61 1.64
N ALA A 70 -3.41 -4.86 2.81
CA ALA A 70 -2.70 -4.84 4.08
C ALA A 70 -1.89 -6.12 4.25
N GLY A 71 -0.59 -6.02 3.96
CA GLY A 71 0.37 -7.13 4.01
C GLY A 71 0.98 -7.35 5.39
N ASP A 72 0.75 -6.48 6.35
CA ASP A 72 1.23 -6.59 7.73
C ASP A 72 0.32 -5.76 8.65
N ASN A 73 0.61 -5.76 9.96
CA ASN A 73 -0.17 -5.00 10.93
C ASN A 73 -0.02 -3.47 10.77
N GLU A 74 1.14 -2.96 10.33
CA GLU A 74 1.28 -1.52 10.08
C GLU A 74 0.42 -1.07 8.91
N ALA A 75 0.39 -1.82 7.81
CA ALA A 75 -0.52 -1.56 6.71
C ALA A 75 -1.99 -1.68 7.14
N LEU A 76 -2.33 -2.61 8.04
CA LEU A 76 -3.66 -2.72 8.61
C LEU A 76 -4.04 -1.45 9.39
N ASP A 77 -3.20 -1.05 10.34
CA ASP A 77 -3.43 0.12 11.19
C ASP A 77 -3.57 1.40 10.35
N PHE A 78 -2.74 1.54 9.31
CA PHE A 78 -2.84 2.63 8.35
C PHE A 78 -4.18 2.61 7.59
N CYS A 79 -4.56 1.46 7.04
CA CYS A 79 -5.84 1.30 6.33
C CYS A 79 -7.05 1.58 7.23
N GLU A 80 -7.00 1.14 8.50
CA GLU A 80 -8.04 1.43 9.48
C GLU A 80 -8.15 2.93 9.75
N THR A 81 -7.02 3.61 9.92
CA THR A 81 -6.98 5.06 10.15
C THR A 81 -7.54 5.82 8.95
N VAL A 82 -7.16 5.47 7.72
CA VAL A 82 -7.74 6.06 6.50
C VAL A 82 -9.26 5.86 6.47
N ALA A 83 -9.73 4.64 6.74
CA ALA A 83 -11.16 4.35 6.74
C ALA A 83 -11.93 5.14 7.82
N ASP A 84 -11.34 5.34 9.00
CA ASP A 84 -11.92 6.15 10.07
C ASP A 84 -11.97 7.64 9.70
N GLU A 85 -10.92 8.17 9.07
CA GLU A 85 -10.93 9.53 8.53
C GLU A 85 -12.03 9.72 7.49
N MET A 86 -12.26 8.75 6.60
CA MET A 86 -13.36 8.83 5.63
C MET A 86 -14.74 8.84 6.29
N VAL A 87 -14.96 8.00 7.31
CA VAL A 87 -16.21 7.97 8.07
C VAL A 87 -16.44 9.31 8.77
N HIS A 88 -15.40 9.85 9.41
CA HIS A 88 -15.47 11.11 10.14
C HIS A 88 -15.68 12.32 9.21
N ALA A 89 -14.90 12.43 8.14
CA ALA A 89 -14.90 13.59 7.26
C ALA A 89 -16.09 13.62 6.29
N PHE A 90 -16.53 12.46 5.79
CA PHE A 90 -17.52 12.37 4.72
C PHE A 90 -18.86 11.78 5.16
N GLY A 91 -18.96 11.25 6.39
CA GLY A 91 -20.19 10.68 6.93
C GLY A 91 -20.65 9.40 6.23
N ILE A 92 -19.76 8.74 5.48
CA ILE A 92 -20.05 7.45 4.83
C ILE A 92 -19.99 6.29 5.83
N SER A 93 -20.54 5.14 5.47
CA SER A 93 -20.45 3.95 6.31
C SER A 93 -19.03 3.38 6.35
N ARG A 94 -18.63 2.73 7.46
CA ARG A 94 -17.34 2.03 7.55
C ARG A 94 -17.18 0.97 6.45
N ALA A 95 -18.25 0.28 6.07
CA ALA A 95 -18.23 -0.70 4.99
C ALA A 95 -17.89 -0.06 3.63
N GLU A 96 -18.44 1.12 3.35
CA GLU A 96 -18.12 1.88 2.13
C GLU A 96 -16.68 2.41 2.17
N ALA A 97 -16.22 2.93 3.32
CA ALA A 97 -14.84 3.39 3.48
C ALA A 97 -13.83 2.26 3.19
N VAL A 98 -14.06 1.07 3.78
CA VAL A 98 -13.26 -0.13 3.52
C VAL A 98 -13.27 -0.53 2.04
N ALA A 99 -14.44 -0.50 1.39
CA ALA A 99 -14.55 -0.82 -0.03
C ALA A 99 -13.77 0.17 -0.90
N ARG A 100 -13.82 1.47 -0.58
CA ARG A 100 -13.06 2.51 -1.31
C ARG A 100 -11.55 2.34 -1.14
N VAL A 101 -11.09 2.03 0.07
CA VAL A 101 -9.68 1.72 0.35
C VAL A 101 -9.22 0.48 -0.43
N ASN A 102 -10.01 -0.60 -0.41
CA ASN A 102 -9.70 -1.81 -1.18
C ASN A 102 -9.67 -1.53 -2.68
N ARG A 103 -10.58 -0.70 -3.19
CA ARG A 103 -10.57 -0.31 -4.60
C ARG A 103 -9.29 0.42 -5.00
N GLN A 104 -8.75 1.28 -4.13
CA GLN A 104 -7.54 2.04 -4.39
C GLN A 104 -6.31 1.15 -4.61
N TRP A 105 -6.15 0.08 -3.82
CA TRP A 105 -4.91 -0.71 -3.81
C TRP A 105 -5.07 -2.16 -4.24
N SER A 106 -6.29 -2.70 -4.32
CA SER A 106 -6.52 -4.13 -4.54
C SER A 106 -7.43 -4.46 -5.71
N GLU A 107 -8.17 -3.49 -6.25
CA GLU A 107 -9.05 -3.72 -7.39
C GLU A 107 -8.46 -3.08 -8.65
N PRO A 108 -8.49 -3.79 -9.79
CA PRO A 108 -8.07 -3.21 -11.04
C PRO A 108 -9.05 -2.10 -11.44
N GLU A 109 -8.53 -0.95 -11.84
CA GLU A 109 -9.34 0.06 -12.51
C GLU A 109 -9.89 -0.56 -13.81
N ALA A 110 -11.22 -0.62 -13.97
CA ALA A 110 -11.88 -1.30 -15.07
C ALA A 110 -11.49 -0.77 -16.47
N SER A 111 -10.97 0.46 -16.52
CA SER A 111 -10.46 1.17 -17.70
C SER A 111 -9.07 0.72 -18.14
N LEU A 112 -8.26 0.09 -17.27
CA LEU A 112 -6.84 -0.16 -17.52
C LEU A 112 -6.47 -1.63 -17.74
N GLY A 113 -7.38 -2.58 -17.50
CA GLY A 113 -7.14 -4.01 -17.74
C GLY A 113 -6.04 -4.55 -16.84
N GLU A 114 -6.44 -5.10 -15.68
CA GLU A 114 -5.57 -5.70 -14.67
C GLU A 114 -4.44 -4.78 -14.17
N VAL A 115 -4.78 -3.83 -13.30
CA VAL A 115 -3.78 -3.31 -12.35
C VAL A 115 -3.61 -4.39 -11.27
N PRO A 116 -2.43 -4.99 -11.09
CA PRO A 116 -2.23 -5.97 -10.04
C PRO A 116 -2.46 -5.31 -8.69
N ARG A 117 -2.96 -6.09 -7.72
CA ARG A 117 -3.01 -5.70 -6.31
C ARG A 117 -1.65 -5.12 -5.89
N VAL A 118 -1.68 -3.94 -5.30
CA VAL A 118 -0.55 -3.29 -4.63
C VAL A 118 -0.61 -3.64 -3.15
N TRP A 119 0.44 -4.26 -2.64
CA TRP A 119 0.64 -4.42 -1.20
C TRP A 119 1.32 -3.17 -0.67
N ILE A 120 0.81 -2.59 0.41
CA ILE A 120 1.37 -1.35 0.97
C ILE A 120 2.36 -1.60 2.12
N VAL A 121 2.72 -2.86 2.37
CA VAL A 121 3.69 -3.26 3.41
C VAL A 121 5.02 -2.52 3.24
N GLY A 122 5.46 -1.79 4.27
CA GLY A 122 6.71 -1.04 4.24
C GLY A 122 6.80 -0.03 3.08
N SER A 123 5.66 0.48 2.61
CA SER A 123 5.62 1.36 1.45
C SER A 123 5.90 2.81 1.87
N ASP A 124 7.16 3.24 1.72
CA ASP A 124 7.57 4.62 1.96
C ASP A 124 6.71 5.65 1.22
N LEU A 125 6.26 5.32 0.01
CA LEU A 125 5.42 6.21 -0.80
C LEU A 125 4.03 6.38 -0.20
N VAL A 126 3.43 5.31 0.32
CA VAL A 126 2.10 5.38 0.93
C VAL A 126 2.18 6.05 2.29
N TYR A 127 3.19 5.70 3.09
CA TYR A 127 3.37 6.22 4.44
C TYR A 127 3.96 7.64 4.49
N HIS A 128 4.33 8.21 3.34
CA HIS A 128 4.77 9.60 3.27
C HIS A 128 3.63 10.59 3.51
N ASP A 129 2.42 10.26 3.06
CA ASP A 129 1.25 11.12 3.15
C ASP A 129 0.41 10.78 4.38
N GLU A 130 -0.33 11.77 4.91
CA GLU A 130 -1.18 11.55 6.07
C GLU A 130 -2.43 10.72 5.71
N PRO A 131 -2.97 9.91 6.65
CA PRO A 131 -4.21 9.17 6.41
C PRO A 131 -5.40 10.03 5.94
N ALA A 132 -5.48 11.29 6.39
CA ALA A 132 -6.51 12.23 5.99
C ALA A 132 -6.37 12.68 4.53
N ASP A 133 -5.14 12.83 4.03
CA ASP A 133 -4.85 13.15 2.63
C ASP A 133 -5.26 11.99 1.74
N TRP A 134 -4.91 10.75 2.13
CA TRP A 134 -5.37 9.53 1.47
C TRP A 134 -6.89 9.41 1.47
N ALA A 135 -7.55 9.63 2.62
CA ALA A 135 -9.01 9.58 2.71
C ALA A 135 -9.67 10.54 1.71
N THR A 136 -9.13 11.77 1.60
CA THR A 136 -9.62 12.79 0.67
C THR A 136 -9.37 12.42 -0.78
N GLY A 137 -8.15 12.00 -1.11
CA GLY A 137 -7.77 11.57 -2.46
C GLY A 137 -8.53 10.33 -2.94
N ILE A 138 -8.81 9.37 -2.05
CA ILE A 138 -9.61 8.18 -2.37
C ILE A 138 -11.10 8.54 -2.56
N TYR A 139 -11.60 9.53 -1.82
CA TYR A 139 -13.02 9.91 -1.87
C TYR A 139 -13.37 10.77 -3.10
N TYR A 140 -12.54 11.77 -3.41
CA TYR A 140 -12.76 12.70 -4.52
C TYR A 140 -11.94 12.39 -5.78
N GLY A 141 -10.86 11.62 -5.65
CA GLY A 141 -9.87 11.38 -6.69
C GLY A 141 -8.61 12.24 -6.50
N PHE A 142 -7.42 11.67 -6.78
CA PHE A 142 -6.13 12.36 -6.67
C PHE A 142 -5.91 13.43 -7.76
N GLU A 143 -6.68 13.36 -8.85
CA GLU A 143 -6.67 14.40 -9.90
C GLU A 143 -7.48 15.63 -9.50
N ASP A 144 -8.37 15.50 -8.50
CA ASP A 144 -9.13 16.62 -7.98
C ASP A 144 -8.25 17.46 -7.06
N ARG A 145 -8.29 18.79 -7.24
CA ARG A 145 -7.53 19.73 -6.41
C ARG A 145 -8.29 19.95 -5.13
N TRP A 146 -8.37 18.94 -4.28
CA TRP A 146 -9.12 19.02 -3.02
C TRP A 146 -8.57 20.09 -2.05
N TRP A 147 -7.38 20.64 -2.29
CA TRP A 147 -6.85 21.82 -1.60
C TRP A 147 -7.43 23.16 -2.11
N ASP A 148 -8.19 23.17 -3.22
CA ASP A 148 -8.76 24.36 -3.85
C ASP A 148 -10.23 24.55 -3.44
N ALA A 149 -10.48 25.46 -2.49
CA ALA A 149 -11.74 25.59 -1.76
C ALA A 149 -12.96 26.01 -2.62
N ASP A 150 -12.75 26.49 -3.84
CA ASP A 150 -13.81 26.99 -4.73
C ASP A 150 -14.36 25.92 -5.71
N GLY A 151 -13.87 24.68 -5.64
CA GLY A 151 -14.34 23.58 -6.49
C GLY A 151 -15.68 22.98 -6.04
N ASP A 152 -16.63 22.81 -6.98
CA ASP A 152 -17.81 21.96 -6.77
C ASP A 152 -17.39 20.48 -6.89
N ARG A 153 -16.90 19.93 -5.76
CA ARG A 153 -16.32 18.59 -5.72
C ARG A 153 -17.42 17.54 -5.60
N GLN A 154 -17.38 16.58 -6.52
CA GLN A 154 -18.28 15.45 -6.50
C GLN A 154 -17.50 14.20 -6.08
N PRO A 155 -18.00 13.41 -5.13
CA PRO A 155 -17.33 12.18 -4.73
C PRO A 155 -17.28 11.19 -5.89
N LEU A 156 -16.22 10.39 -5.94
CA LEU A 156 -16.16 9.26 -6.84
C LEU A 156 -17.34 8.30 -6.54
N PRO A 157 -17.88 7.61 -7.57
CA PRO A 157 -18.92 6.61 -7.37
C PRO A 157 -18.55 5.63 -6.26
N ALA A 158 -19.54 5.28 -5.42
CA ALA A 158 -19.36 4.23 -4.43
C ALA A 158 -19.00 2.91 -5.15
N PRO A 159 -18.05 2.12 -4.62
CA PRO A 159 -17.78 0.77 -5.10
C PRO A 159 -19.00 -0.16 -4.99
#